data_AF-A0A0R3X8Q4-F1
#
_entry.id   AF-A0A0R3X8Q4-F1
#
_cell.length_a   1.000
_cell.length_b   1.000
_cell.length_c   1.000
_cell.angle_alpha   90.00
_cell.angle_beta   90.00
_cell.angle_gamma   90.00
#
_symmetry.space_group_name_H-M   'P 1'
#
loop_
_entity.id
_entity.type
_entity.pdbx_description
1 polymer ?
#
loop_
_entity_poly.entity_id
_entity_poly.type
_entity_poly.pdbx_seq_one_letter_code
_entity_poly.pdbx_strand_id
1 'polypeptide(L)'
;MPENPHLVDSRSELIDLMRQKRYLIESLTNLERQIYLFEGSYLDDTAPYGNIIKGWDRYLLTSSSGSAFSVAAGANGTGDKRVRKFRDSDRLFSRSSVTSIASTGNVHNCYESDRRE
;
A
#
# COMPACT_ATOMS: atom_id res chain seq x y z
N MET A 1 18.99 -50.12 -15.37
CA MET A 1 17.65 -49.61 -15.00
C MET A 1 17.40 -48.37 -15.83
N PRO A 2 16.47 -48.37 -16.79
CA PRO A 2 16.13 -47.14 -17.51
C PRO A 2 15.41 -46.18 -16.55
N GLU A 3 15.90 -44.94 -16.46
CA GLU A 3 15.25 -43.82 -15.77
C GLU A 3 13.88 -43.56 -16.42
N ASN A 4 12.84 -43.33 -15.61
CA ASN A 4 11.48 -43.11 -16.10
C ASN A 4 11.35 -41.67 -16.64
N PRO A 5 11.23 -41.45 -17.96
CA PRO A 5 11.34 -40.13 -18.58
C PRO A 5 10.25 -39.16 -18.10
N HIS A 6 9.06 -39.67 -17.74
CA HIS A 6 7.97 -38.87 -17.18
C HIS A 6 8.33 -38.27 -15.80
N LEU A 7 9.14 -38.98 -15.00
CA LEU A 7 9.58 -38.50 -13.69
C LEU A 7 10.62 -37.38 -13.82
N VAL A 8 11.47 -37.45 -14.85
CA VAL A 8 12.48 -36.43 -15.16
C VAL A 8 11.79 -35.14 -15.62
N ASP A 9 10.77 -35.27 -16.47
CA ASP A 9 9.94 -34.15 -16.95
C ASP A 9 9.20 -33.42 -15.82
N SER A 10 8.55 -34.16 -14.91
CA SER A 10 7.90 -33.58 -13.72
C SER A 10 8.89 -32.90 -12.76
N ARG A 11 10.14 -33.39 -12.67
CA ARG A 11 11.19 -32.74 -11.87
C ARG A 11 11.65 -31.43 -12.49
N SER A 12 11.81 -31.37 -13.82
CA SER A 12 12.14 -30.12 -14.51
C SER A 12 11.02 -29.09 -14.38
N GLU A 13 9.76 -29.50 -14.57
CA GLU A 13 8.61 -28.62 -14.41
C GLU A 13 8.53 -28.03 -13.00
N LEU A 14 8.76 -28.86 -11.97
CA LEU A 14 8.82 -28.40 -10.59
C LEU A 14 9.92 -27.34 -10.37
N ILE A 15 11.11 -27.55 -10.95
CA ILE A 15 12.23 -26.59 -10.82
C ILE A 15 11.85 -25.25 -11.45
N ASP A 16 11.21 -25.27 -12.63
CA ASP A 16 10.80 -24.05 -13.32
C ASP A 16 9.68 -23.33 -12.57
N LEU A 17 8.70 -24.06 -12.03
CA LEU A 17 7.67 -23.50 -11.15
C LEU A 17 8.27 -22.88 -9.88
N MET A 18 9.28 -23.51 -9.27
CA MET A 18 9.97 -22.95 -8.11
C MET A 18 10.76 -21.67 -8.45
N ARG A 19 11.38 -21.61 -9.63
CA ARG A 19 12.06 -20.40 -10.13
C ARG A 19 11.06 -19.28 -10.38
N GLN A 20 9.95 -19.58 -11.05
CA GLN A 20 8.89 -18.61 -11.31
C GLN A 20 8.27 -18.09 -10.02
N LYS A 21 7.99 -18.97 -9.05
CA LYS A 21 7.52 -18.57 -7.72
C LYS A 21 8.48 -17.60 -7.05
N ARG A 22 9.79 -17.87 -7.09
CA ARG A 22 10.80 -16.98 -6.51
C ARG A 22 10.81 -15.61 -7.18
N TYR A 23 10.79 -15.60 -8.51
CA TYR A 23 10.74 -14.37 -9.29
C TYR A 23 9.50 -13.52 -8.97
N LEU A 24 8.32 -14.16 -8.87
CA LEU A 24 7.08 -13.47 -8.52
C LEU A 24 7.12 -12.85 -7.13
N ILE A 25 7.68 -13.55 -6.14
CA ILE A 25 7.84 -13.03 -4.77
C ILE A 25 8.75 -11.79 -4.77
N GLU A 26 9.87 -11.84 -5.48
CA GLU A 26 10.80 -10.72 -5.58
C GLU A 26 10.16 -9.51 -6.29
N SER A 27 9.46 -9.77 -7.40
CA SER A 27 8.73 -8.74 -8.15
C SER A 27 7.64 -8.07 -7.29
N LEU A 28 6.85 -8.87 -6.57
CA LEU A 28 5.83 -8.37 -5.64
C LEU A 28 6.45 -7.50 -4.55
N THR A 29 7.52 -7.99 -3.91
CA THR A 29 8.23 -7.24 -2.86
C THR A 29 8.73 -5.88 -3.35
N ASN A 30 9.25 -5.84 -4.58
CA ASN A 30 9.72 -4.60 -5.18
C ASN A 30 8.56 -3.63 -5.48
N LEU A 31 7.44 -4.13 -6.01
CA LEU A 31 6.24 -3.32 -6.25
C LEU A 31 5.66 -2.74 -4.96
N GLU A 32 5.53 -3.55 -3.91
CA GLU A 32 5.03 -3.09 -2.61
C GLU A 32 5.93 -1.99 -2.02
N ARG A 33 7.25 -2.15 -2.12
CA ARG A 33 8.19 -1.12 -1.71
C ARG A 33 8.00 0.16 -2.52
N GLN A 34 7.84 0.07 -3.83
CA GLN A 34 7.60 1.23 -4.69
C GLN A 34 6.30 1.94 -4.32
N ILE A 35 5.22 1.21 -4.11
CA ILE A 35 3.93 1.76 -3.66
C ILE A 35 4.13 2.54 -2.34
N TYR A 36 4.81 1.95 -1.36
CA TYR A 36 5.06 2.60 -0.08
C TYR A 36 5.85 3.92 -0.23
N LEU A 37 6.88 3.94 -1.09
CA LEU A 37 7.65 5.15 -1.36
C LEU A 37 6.80 6.22 -2.05
N PHE A 38 6.06 5.84 -3.09
CA PHE A 38 5.19 6.77 -3.83
C PHE A 38 4.07 7.32 -2.96
N GLU A 39 3.48 6.51 -2.08
CA GLU A 39 2.49 6.99 -1.12
C GLU A 39 3.06 8.08 -0.20
N GLY A 40 4.32 7.95 0.23
CA GLY A 40 4.96 8.96 1.07
C GLY A 40 5.01 10.31 0.37
N SER A 41 5.58 10.34 -0.84
CA SER A 41 5.64 11.55 -1.67
C SER A 41 4.25 12.09 -2.00
N TYR A 42 3.31 11.22 -2.39
CA TYR A 42 1.94 11.63 -2.71
C TYR A 42 1.25 12.32 -1.53
N LEU A 43 1.34 11.75 -0.32
CA LEU A 43 0.69 12.31 0.86
C LEU A 43 1.30 13.66 1.27
N ASP A 44 2.62 13.80 1.18
CA ASP A 44 3.30 15.07 1.46
C ASP A 44 2.96 16.15 0.43
N ASP A 45 3.05 15.82 -0.87
CA ASP A 45 2.87 16.78 -1.95
C ASP A 45 1.42 17.26 -2.11
N THR A 46 0.45 16.39 -1.80
CA THR A 46 -0.99 16.69 -2.01
C THR A 46 -1.70 17.23 -0.77
N ALA A 47 -1.08 17.16 0.41
CA ALA A 47 -1.66 17.67 1.65
C ALA A 47 -2.20 19.12 1.57
N PRO A 48 -1.56 20.07 0.85
CA PRO A 48 -2.03 21.46 0.77
C PRO A 48 -3.28 21.66 -0.11
N TYR A 49 -3.61 20.73 -1.00
CA TYR A 49 -4.71 20.88 -1.95
C TYR A 49 -5.88 19.95 -1.64
N GLY A 50 -5.62 18.86 -0.89
CA GLY A 50 -6.58 17.77 -0.73
C GLY A 50 -6.18 16.57 -1.59
N ASN A 51 -6.67 15.40 -1.21
CA ASN A 51 -6.30 14.13 -1.83
C ASN A 51 -7.33 13.04 -1.57
N ILE A 52 -7.12 11.86 -2.14
CA ILE A 52 -8.04 10.72 -2.00
C ILE A 52 -8.25 10.24 -0.56
N ILE A 53 -7.33 10.55 0.36
CA ILE A 53 -7.42 10.11 1.76
C ILE A 53 -8.24 11.09 2.62
N LYS A 54 -8.05 12.40 2.42
CA LYS A 54 -8.69 13.45 3.23
C LYS A 54 -9.85 14.15 2.52
N GLY A 55 -10.05 13.90 1.23
CA GLY A 55 -11.01 14.58 0.39
C GLY A 55 -10.46 15.84 -0.30
N TRP A 56 -11.28 16.43 -1.16
CA TRP A 56 -10.93 17.56 -2.03
C TRP A 56 -11.51 18.90 -1.57
N ASP A 57 -12.03 18.98 -0.34
CA ASP A 57 -12.68 20.20 0.16
C ASP A 57 -11.74 21.42 0.10
N ARG A 58 -10.46 21.22 0.42
CA ARG A 58 -9.43 22.26 0.39
C ARG A 58 -9.13 22.77 -1.03
N TYR A 59 -9.27 21.91 -2.04
CA TYR A 59 -9.12 22.28 -3.44
C TYR A 59 -10.26 23.22 -3.83
N LEU A 60 -11.50 22.87 -3.48
CA LEU A 60 -12.68 23.69 -3.74
C LEU A 60 -12.63 25.06 -3.05
N LEU A 61 -12.11 25.13 -1.83
CA LEU A 61 -11.91 26.38 -1.09
C LEU A 61 -10.84 27.28 -1.72
N THR A 62 -9.79 26.70 -2.32
CA THR A 62 -8.70 27.46 -2.94
C THR A 62 -9.07 27.91 -4.36
N SER A 63 -9.89 27.13 -5.07
CA SER A 63 -10.37 27.45 -6.43
C SER A 63 -11.60 28.36 -6.44
N SER A 64 -12.32 28.46 -5.33
CA SER A 64 -13.58 29.23 -5.24
C SER A 64 -13.49 30.23 -4.10
N SER A 65 -13.20 31.49 -4.41
CA SER A 65 -13.22 32.61 -3.45
C SER A 65 -14.63 32.95 -2.90
N GLY A 66 -15.57 32.01 -2.77
CA GLY A 66 -16.84 32.26 -2.10
C GLY A 66 -18.05 31.46 -2.55
N SER A 67 -18.08 30.12 -2.40
CA SER A 67 -19.36 29.39 -2.44
C SER A 67 -19.76 28.89 -1.05
N ALA A 68 -20.95 29.31 -0.62
CA ALA A 68 -21.52 29.15 0.72
C ALA A 68 -21.93 27.70 1.08
N PHE A 69 -21.46 26.69 0.34
CA PHE A 69 -21.87 25.29 0.54
C PHE A 69 -20.96 24.51 1.51
N SER A 70 -19.77 25.01 1.85
CA SER A 70 -18.78 24.30 2.68
C SER A 70 -18.95 24.46 4.19
N VAL A 71 -19.94 25.23 4.66
CA VAL A 71 -20.17 25.41 6.12
C VAL A 71 -20.72 24.13 6.79
N ALA A 72 -21.24 23.17 6.03
CA ALA A 72 -21.82 21.94 6.58
C ALA A 72 -20.83 20.77 6.78
N ALA A 73 -19.66 20.78 6.12
CA ALA A 73 -18.67 19.70 6.22
C ALA A 73 -17.65 19.91 7.36
N GLY A 74 -17.69 21.06 8.04
CA GLY A 74 -16.82 21.37 9.19
C GLY A 74 -17.33 20.84 10.54
N ALA A 75 -18.45 20.12 10.58
CA ALA A 75 -19.13 19.75 11.82
C ALA A 75 -18.65 18.46 12.49
N ASN A 76 -17.73 17.70 11.88
CA ASN A 76 -17.16 16.49 12.49
C ASN A 76 -15.62 16.53 12.48
N GLY A 77 -15.03 17.16 13.50
CA GLY A 77 -13.60 17.03 13.77
C GLY A 77 -12.95 18.34 14.17
N THR A 78 -13.10 18.66 15.45
CA THR A 78 -12.36 19.68 16.19
C THR A 78 -10.92 19.87 15.72
N GLY A 79 -10.54 21.13 15.56
CA GLY A 79 -9.35 21.55 14.84
C GLY A 79 -8.02 20.98 15.35
N ASP A 80 -7.19 20.62 14.37
CA ASP A 80 -5.75 20.62 14.52
C ASP A 80 -5.18 21.35 13.28
N LYS A 81 -5.04 22.67 13.41
CA LYS A 81 -4.57 23.60 12.35
C LYS A 81 -3.07 23.49 12.07
N ARG A 82 -2.41 22.42 12.50
CA ARG A 82 -1.05 22.12 12.09
C ARG A 82 -1.16 21.12 10.95
N VAL A 83 -0.40 21.35 9.88
CA VAL A 83 -0.12 20.33 8.86
C VAL A 83 0.35 19.09 9.62
N ARG A 84 -0.58 18.19 9.93
CA ARG A 84 -0.25 16.95 10.62
C ARG A 84 0.54 16.14 9.61
N LYS A 85 1.77 15.80 9.97
CA LYS A 85 2.54 14.79 9.26
C LYS A 85 1.64 13.59 9.03
N PHE A 86 1.62 13.06 7.81
CA PHE A 86 0.75 11.94 7.48
C PHE A 86 1.05 10.77 8.44
N ARG A 87 0.01 10.00 8.76
CA ARG A 87 0.15 8.83 9.64
C ARG A 87 0.34 7.60 8.77
N ASP A 88 0.97 6.55 9.28
CA ASP A 88 1.02 5.26 8.55
C ASP A 88 -0.39 4.68 8.30
N SER A 89 -1.38 5.06 9.10
CA SER A 89 -2.78 4.71 8.84
C SER A 89 -3.35 5.34 7.56
N ASP A 90 -2.75 6.42 7.06
CA ASP A 90 -3.20 7.13 5.85
C ASP A 90 -2.68 6.47 4.55
N ARG A 91 -1.81 5.44 4.65
CA ARG A 91 -1.22 4.69 3.54
C ARG A 91 -2.16 3.59 3.02
N LEU A 92 -3.24 4.01 2.35
CA LEU A 92 -4.34 3.12 1.94
C LEU A 92 -3.88 1.96 1.03
N PHE A 93 -3.01 2.22 0.05
CA PHE A 93 -2.55 1.21 -0.89
C PHE A 93 -1.58 0.23 -0.24
N SER A 94 -0.62 0.70 0.57
CA SER A 94 0.23 -0.23 1.33
C SER A 94 -0.63 -1.11 2.24
N ARG A 95 -1.63 -0.56 2.91
CA ARG A 95 -2.53 -1.30 3.80
C ARG A 95 -3.49 -2.26 3.09
N SER A 96 -3.62 -2.16 1.76
CA SER A 96 -4.43 -3.09 0.98
C SER A 96 -3.74 -4.45 0.74
N SER A 97 -2.44 -4.54 1.00
CA SER A 97 -1.68 -5.79 0.96
C SER A 97 -1.22 -6.20 2.36
N VAL A 98 -1.44 -7.47 2.71
CA VAL A 98 -0.97 -8.04 3.98
C VAL A 98 0.55 -8.23 4.01
N THR A 99 1.19 -8.39 2.85
CA THR A 99 2.63 -8.61 2.72
C THR A 99 3.45 -7.31 2.72
N SER A 100 2.83 -6.16 2.43
CA SER A 100 3.52 -4.86 2.30
C SER A 100 4.28 -4.41 3.55
N ILE A 101 3.77 -4.71 4.75
CA ILE A 101 4.37 -4.32 6.02
C ILE A 101 5.65 -5.14 6.29
N ALA A 102 5.65 -6.42 5.91
CA ALA A 102 6.84 -7.26 5.97
C ALA A 102 7.91 -6.75 4.99
N SER A 103 7.50 -6.24 3.83
CA SER A 103 8.38 -5.73 2.77
C SER A 103 9.07 -4.39 3.09
N THR A 104 8.55 -3.62 4.06
CA THR A 104 8.97 -2.23 4.35
C THR A 104 9.74 -2.07 5.68
N GLY A 105 9.95 -3.15 6.44
CA GLY A 105 10.91 -3.21 7.56
C GLY A 105 10.41 -2.73 8.93
N ASN A 106 9.13 -2.36 9.09
CA ASN A 106 8.57 -2.03 10.41
C ASN A 106 7.96 -3.30 11.04
N VAL A 107 8.83 -4.08 11.68
CA VAL A 107 8.51 -5.39 12.27
C VAL A 107 7.67 -5.21 13.53
N HIS A 108 6.34 -5.25 13.39
CA HIS A 108 5.44 -5.78 14.41
C HIS A 108 4.12 -6.20 13.73
N ASN A 109 3.81 -7.50 13.81
CA ASN A 109 2.47 -8.12 13.62
C ASN A 109 1.97 -8.53 12.22
N CYS A 110 2.78 -9.04 11.29
CA CYS A 110 2.22 -9.55 10.01
C CYS A 110 2.35 -11.07 9.75
N TYR A 111 2.92 -11.87 10.68
CA TYR A 111 3.04 -13.32 10.46
C TYR A 111 2.55 -14.22 11.61
N GLU A 112 1.95 -13.65 12.67
CA GLU A 112 1.48 -14.45 13.82
C GLU A 112 0.11 -15.12 13.57
N SER A 113 -0.68 -14.62 12.61
CA SER A 113 -2.07 -15.06 12.41
C SER A 113 -2.24 -16.32 11.55
N ASP A 114 -1.27 -16.65 10.70
CA ASP A 114 -1.41 -17.71 9.68
C ASP A 114 -0.63 -19.00 10.01
N ARG A 115 -0.02 -19.07 11.20
CA ARG A 115 0.74 -20.25 11.67
C ARG A 115 0.01 -21.01 12.80
N ARG A 116 -1.26 -20.70 13.05
CA ARG A 116 -2.09 -21.31 14.11
C ARG A 116 -3.42 -21.89 13.59
N GLU A 117 -3.41 -22.49 12.41
CA GLU A 117 -4.43 -23.45 11.98
C GLU A 117 -3.78 -24.68 11.35
#